data_AF-A0A1E3AHU9-F1
#
_entry.id   AF-A0A1E3AHU9-F1
#
_cell.length_a   1.000
_cell.length_b   1.000
_cell.length_c   1.000
_cell.angle_alpha   90.00
_cell.angle_beta   90.00
_cell.angle_gamma   90.00
#
_symmetry.space_group_name_H-M   'P 1'
#
loop_
_entity.id
_entity.type
_entity.pdbx_description
1 polymer ?
#
loop_
_entity_poly.entity_id
_entity_poly.type
_entity_poly.pdbx_seq_one_letter_code
_entity_poly.pdbx_strand_id
1 'polypeptide(L)' 'MTENEKKLLQAKHRLEEAEMRDRQKERKARTRRLVQEGAILEKALPQTTQMTLEQLEDFLCEVFKPIR' A
#
# COMPACT_ATOMS: atom_id res chain seq x y z
N MET A 1 8.28 41.15 -1.71
CA MET A 1 8.05 40.10 -0.69
C MET A 1 8.35 40.68 0.67
N THR A 2 7.32 41.04 1.42
CA THR A 2 7.41 41.46 2.81
C THR A 2 7.87 40.28 3.68
N GLU A 3 8.39 40.55 4.87
CA GLU A 3 8.84 39.49 5.80
C GLU A 3 7.69 38.54 6.18
N ASN A 4 6.46 39.07 6.28
CA ASN A 4 5.28 38.29 6.60
C ASN A 4 4.92 37.31 5.46
N GLU A 5 5.02 37.75 4.21
CA GLU A 5 4.81 36.88 3.04
C GLU A 5 5.84 35.74 3.00
N LYS A 6 7.10 36.03 3.33
CA LYS A 6 8.16 35.01 3.41
C LYS A 6 7.89 33.98 4.52
N LYS A 7 7.47 34.42 5.71
CA LYS A 7 7.13 33.54 6.83
C LYS A 7 5.92 32.64 6.51
N LEU A 8 4.90 33.21 5.86
CA LEU A 8 3.72 32.47 5.43
C LEU A 8 4.10 31.39 4.40
N LEU A 9 4.94 31.74 3.42
CA LEU A 9 5.39 30.78 2.40
C LEU A 9 6.19 29.62 3.01
N GLN A 10 7.10 29.91 3.93
CA GLN A 10 7.84 28.85 4.64
C GLN A 10 6.94 27.94 5.48
N ALA A 11 5.91 28.48 6.12
CA ALA A 11 4.95 27.68 6.88
C ALA A 11 4.16 26.75 5.95
N LYS A 12 3.75 27.23 4.77
CA LYS A 12 3.09 26.40 3.73
C LYS A 12 4.01 25.28 3.26
N HIS A 13 5.27 25.57 2.93
CA HIS A 13 6.21 24.54 2.48
C HIS A 13 6.44 23.46 3.55
N ARG A 14 6.55 23.83 4.84
CA ARG A 14 6.68 22.84 5.92
C ARG A 14 5.45 21.94 6.03
N LEU A 15 4.25 22.50 5.86
CA LEU A 15 3.01 21.72 5.88
C LEU A 15 2.96 20.76 4.68
N GLU A 16 3.24 21.24 3.48
CA GLU A 16 3.27 20.43 2.26
C GLU A 16 4.29 19.29 2.35
N GLU A 17 5.49 19.56 2.89
CA GLU A 17 6.50 18.53 3.13
C GLU A 17 6.03 17.46 4.13
N ALA A 18 5.35 17.87 5.21
CA ALA A 18 4.82 16.95 6.20
C ALA A 18 3.75 16.03 5.58
N GLU A 19 2.80 16.60 4.84
CA GLU A 19 1.77 15.83 4.14
C GLU A 19 2.36 14.87 3.11
N MET A 20 3.36 15.32 2.34
CA MET A 20 4.05 14.46 1.37
C MET A 20 4.76 13.29 2.06
N ARG A 21 5.41 13.54 3.20
CA ARG A 21 6.04 12.47 4.00
C ARG A 21 5.01 11.49 4.53
N ASP A 22 3.87 11.95 5.01
CA ASP A 22 2.84 11.06 5.57
C ASP A 22 2.18 10.21 4.47
N ARG A 23 1.85 10.80 3.31
CA ARG A 23 1.41 10.02 2.13
C ARG A 23 2.43 8.96 1.71
N GLN A 24 3.73 9.26 1.80
CA GLN A 24 4.79 8.27 1.51
C GLN A 24 4.85 7.16 2.57
N LYS A 25 4.71 7.49 3.86
CA LYS A 25 4.68 6.49 4.94
C LYS A 25 3.51 5.54 4.77
N GLU A 26 2.32 6.06 4.47
CA GLU A 26 1.11 5.25 4.23
C GLU A 26 1.29 4.29 3.05
N ARG A 27 1.83 4.78 1.93
CA ARG A 27 2.13 3.93 0.76
C ARG A 27 3.13 2.83 1.11
N LYS A 28 4.22 3.16 1.80
CA LYS A 28 5.23 2.18 2.23
C LYS A 28 4.65 1.15 3.20
N ALA A 29 3.82 1.58 4.15
CA ALA A 29 3.15 0.68 5.08
C ALA A 29 2.20 -0.27 4.36
N ARG A 30 1.40 0.22 3.40
CA ARG A 30 0.52 -0.60 2.57
C ARG A 30 1.31 -1.61 1.74
N THR A 31 2.37 -1.19 1.05
CA THR A 31 3.22 -2.09 0.27
C THR A 31 3.88 -3.15 1.15
N ARG A 32 4.41 -2.77 2.32
CA ARG A 32 5.02 -3.73 3.25
C ARG A 32 4.01 -4.79 3.68
N ARG A 33 2.78 -4.38 4.00
CA ARG A 33 1.70 -5.30 4.37
C ARG A 33 1.37 -6.27 3.24
N LEU A 34 1.19 -5.77 2.01
CA LEU A 34 0.89 -6.62 0.85
C LEU A 34 2.00 -7.63 0.56
N VAL A 35 3.28 -7.24 0.69
CA VAL A 35 4.42 -8.16 0.53
C VAL A 35 4.42 -9.24 1.63
N GLN A 36 4.12 -8.87 2.87
CA GLN A 36 4.03 -9.82 3.98
C GLN A 36 2.86 -10.79 3.79
N GLU A 37 1.69 -10.29 3.40
CA GLU A 37 0.52 -11.11 3.07
C GLU A 37 0.82 -12.08 1.92
N GLY A 38 1.48 -11.61 0.86
CA GLY A 38 1.92 -12.46 -0.26
C GLY A 38 2.91 -13.55 0.18
N ALA A 39 3.91 -13.21 1.00
CA ALA A 39 4.87 -14.19 1.52
C ALA A 39 4.20 -15.27 2.40
N ILE A 40 3.20 -14.88 3.20
CA ILE A 40 2.40 -15.83 3.98
C ILE A 40 1.60 -16.74 3.04
N LEU A 41 0.99 -16.17 2.00
CA LEU A 41 0.21 -16.91 1.01
C LEU A 41 1.08 -17.95 0.28
N GLU A 42 2.23 -17.56 -0.25
CA GLU A 42 3.16 -18.47 -0.95
C GLU A 42 3.64 -19.60 -0.04
N LYS A 43 3.86 -19.31 1.25
CA LYS A 43 4.25 -20.34 2.23
C LYS A 43 3.11 -21.31 2.53
N ALA A 44 1.88 -20.82 2.66
CA ALA A 44 0.72 -21.62 3.00
C ALA A 44 0.18 -22.42 1.81
N LEU A 45 0.31 -21.88 0.59
CA LEU A 45 -0.21 -22.44 -0.65
C LEU A 45 0.86 -22.33 -1.75
N PRO A 46 1.91 -23.18 -1.76
CA PRO A 46 3.03 -23.07 -2.69
C PRO A 46 2.63 -23.06 -4.18
N GLN A 47 1.49 -23.66 -4.53
CA GLN A 47 0.96 -23.66 -5.89
C GLN A 47 0.61 -22.25 -6.41
N THR A 48 0.38 -21.27 -5.53
CA THR A 48 0.05 -19.89 -5.95
C THR A 48 1.24 -19.19 -6.60
N THR A 49 2.47 -19.65 -6.37
CA THR A 49 3.69 -19.06 -6.96
C THR A 49 3.76 -19.20 -8.48
N GLN A 50 3.03 -20.16 -9.05
CA GLN A 50 3.01 -20.45 -10.49
C GLN A 50 1.77 -19.89 -11.19
N MET A 51 0.84 -19.29 -10.44
CA MET A 51 -0.40 -18.74 -10.97
C MET A 51 -0.19 -17.30 -11.46
N THR A 52 -0.88 -16.91 -12.52
CA THR A 52 -1.08 -15.48 -12.82
C THR A 52 -1.97 -14.84 -11.74
N LEU A 53 -2.00 -13.50 -11.69
CA LEU A 53 -2.88 -12.80 -10.74
C LEU A 53 -4.36 -13.14 -10.95
N GLU A 54 -4.80 -13.30 -12.20
CA GLU A 54 -6.16 -13.70 -12.56
C GLU A 54 -6.44 -15.13 -12.09
N GLN A 55 -5.55 -16.08 -12.36
CA GLN A 55 -5.68 -17.46 -11.91
C GLN A 55 -5.71 -17.57 -10.37
N LEU A 56 -4.90 -16.75 -9.69
CA LEU A 56 -4.87 -16.69 -8.24
C LEU A 56 -6.20 -16.17 -7.68
N GLU A 57 -6.73 -15.10 -8.26
CA GLU A 57 -8.02 -14.53 -7.85
C GLU A 57 -9.15 -15.55 -8.04
N ASP A 58 -9.24 -16.17 -9.21
CA ASP A 58 -10.23 -17.22 -9.51
C ASP A 58 -10.09 -18.38 -8.52
N PHE A 59 -8.87 -18.90 -8.33
CA PHE A 59 -8.59 -20.00 -7.41
C PHE A 59 -9.04 -19.69 -5.97
N LEU A 60 -8.67 -18.53 -5.44
CA LEU A 60 -9.03 -18.15 -4.07
C LEU A 60 -10.54 -17.93 -3.94
N CYS A 61 -11.17 -17.30 -4.94
CA CYS A 61 -12.62 -17.13 -4.96
C CYS A 61 -13.32 -18.49 -4.90
N GLU A 62 -12.95 -19.45 -5.76
CA GLU A 62 -13.52 -20.80 -5.76
C GLU A 62 -13.31 -21.54 -4.43
N VAL A 63 -12.08 -21.52 -3.89
CA VAL A 63 -11.74 -22.22 -2.64
C VAL A 63 -12.56 -21.72 -1.45
N PHE A 64 -12.78 -20.40 -1.37
CA PHE A 64 -13.51 -19.78 -0.28
C PHE A 64 -14.98 -19.49 -0.61
N LYS A 65 -15.51 -20.03 -1.72
CA LYS A 65 -16.95 -19.90 -2.00
C LYS A 65 -17.75 -20.44 -0.82
N PRO A 66 -18.65 -19.65 -0.23
CA PRO A 66 -19.49 -20.14 0.84
C PRO A 66 -20.36 -21.27 0.28
N ILE A 67 -20.22 -22.46 0.88
CA ILE A 67 -21.14 -23.57 0.63
C ILE A 67 -22.48 -23.15 1.23
N ARG A 68 -23.46 -22.89 0.36
CA ARG A 68 -24.82 -22.50 0.75
C ARG A 68 -25.62 -23.70 1.22
#